data_AF-A0A087SXM3-F1
#
_entry.id   AF-A0A087SXM3-F1
#
_cell.length_a   1.000
_cell.length_b   1.000
_cell.length_c   1.000
_cell.angle_alpha   90.00
_cell.angle_beta   90.00
_cell.angle_gamma   90.00
#
_symmetry.space_group_name_H-M   'P 1'
#
loop_
_entity.id
_entity.type
_entity.pdbx_description
1 polymer ?
#
loop_
_entity_poly.entity_id
_entity_poly.type
_entity_poly.pdbx_seq_one_letter_code
_entity_poly.pdbx_strand_id
1 'polypeptide(L)'
;MDLIVVHPLRQPYVRDSCAEDNGGCSHLCMPNNVSYTCLCTVDAPVQIDEKTCSKEWSTFLIFTRRSDVRWLCLDCEDDADVVFPFRNISSAAALDFDAETDTIYWSDITNDTISRSTINGSQ
;
A
#
# COMPACT_ATOMS: atom_id res chain seq x y z
N MET A 1 -8.49 25.18 -11.45
CA MET A 1 -7.29 25.12 -12.30
C MET A 1 -6.15 25.63 -11.45
N ASP A 2 -5.15 24.82 -11.20
CA ASP A 2 -4.03 25.22 -10.34
C ASP A 2 -2.90 25.79 -11.20
N LEU A 3 -2.25 26.87 -10.73
CA LEU A 3 -1.14 27.51 -11.42
C LEU A 3 0.13 27.29 -10.59
N ILE A 4 1.02 26.44 -11.08
CA ILE A 4 2.30 26.14 -10.44
C ILE A 4 3.46 26.81 -11.17
N VAL A 5 4.41 27.35 -10.42
CA VAL A 5 5.66 27.91 -10.97
C VAL A 5 6.68 26.79 -11.08
N VAL A 6 7.06 26.44 -12.31
CA VAL A 6 8.11 25.45 -12.59
C VAL A 6 9.45 26.19 -12.73
N HIS A 7 10.22 26.23 -11.65
CA HIS A 7 11.52 26.91 -11.61
C HIS A 7 12.44 26.23 -10.59
N PRO A 8 13.74 26.01 -10.86
CA PRO A 8 14.65 25.33 -9.93
C PRO A 8 14.70 25.98 -8.54
N LEU A 9 14.58 27.30 -8.44
CA LEU A 9 14.54 28.00 -7.14
C LEU A 9 13.29 27.71 -6.29
N ARG A 10 12.26 27.05 -6.84
CA ARG A 10 11.11 26.55 -6.06
C ARG A 10 11.43 25.25 -5.33
N GLN A 11 12.51 24.56 -5.71
CA GLN A 11 13.03 23.34 -5.09
C GLN A 11 14.54 23.55 -4.80
N PRO A 12 14.88 24.44 -3.85
CA PRO A 12 16.27 24.72 -3.54
C PRO A 12 16.97 23.45 -3.04
N TYR A 13 18.26 23.33 -3.34
CA TYR A 13 19.06 22.21 -2.85
C TYR A 13 19.13 22.23 -1.33
N VAL A 14 18.75 21.12 -0.71
CA VAL A 14 18.92 20.82 0.71
C VAL A 14 19.58 19.46 0.80
N ARG A 15 20.46 19.28 1.77
CA ARG A 15 21.06 17.96 2.02
C ARG A 15 19.96 17.01 2.46
N ASP A 16 19.73 15.96 1.67
CA ASP A 16 18.74 14.93 1.98
C ASP A 16 19.29 13.96 3.05
N SER A 17 18.53 13.79 4.13
CA SER A 17 18.86 12.87 5.22
C SER A 17 18.76 11.39 4.82
N CYS A 18 18.03 11.10 3.74
CA CYS A 18 17.83 9.77 3.15
C CYS A 18 18.82 9.45 2.01
N ALA A 19 19.71 10.39 1.65
CA ALA A 19 20.52 10.31 0.43
C ALA A 19 21.43 9.07 0.34
N GLU A 20 21.95 8.62 1.48
CA GLU A 20 22.80 7.44 1.57
C GLU A 20 21.95 6.23 1.93
N ASP A 21 21.93 5.23 1.05
CA ASP A 21 21.25 3.94 1.25
C ASP A 21 19.78 4.04 1.73
N ASN A 22 19.02 5.04 1.27
CA ASN A 22 17.63 5.28 1.71
C ASN A 22 17.52 5.48 3.24
N GLY A 23 18.56 6.01 3.89
CA GLY A 23 18.63 6.07 5.36
C GLY A 23 18.73 4.69 6.04
N GLY A 24 18.97 3.62 5.27
CA GLY A 24 18.85 2.24 5.69
C GLY A 24 17.40 1.75 5.84
N CYS A 25 16.41 2.51 5.33
CA CYS A 25 15.02 2.10 5.35
C CYS A 25 14.77 1.00 4.32
N SER A 26 14.04 -0.04 4.71
CA SER A 26 13.69 -1.14 3.81
C SER A 26 12.71 -0.76 2.70
N HIS A 27 11.79 0.19 2.95
CA HIS A 27 10.78 0.64 1.98
C HIS A 27 10.86 2.15 1.75
N LEU A 28 10.22 2.97 2.60
CA LEU A 28 10.13 4.41 2.39
C LEU A 28 10.93 5.17 3.46
N CYS A 29 11.76 6.12 3.04
CA CYS A 29 12.41 7.08 3.92
C CYS A 29 11.72 8.45 3.79
N MET A 30 11.09 8.93 4.87
CA MET A 30 10.41 10.22 4.90
C MET A 30 11.26 11.24 5.66
N PRO A 31 11.86 12.25 4.99
CA PRO A 31 12.58 13.32 5.65
C PRO A 31 11.67 14.11 6.58
N ASN A 32 12.21 14.54 7.72
CA ASN A 32 11.52 15.43 8.66
C ASN A 32 12.42 16.62 9.02
N ASN A 33 11.95 17.54 9.86
CA ASN A 33 12.68 18.78 10.19
C ASN A 33 14.03 18.54 10.91
N VAL A 34 14.27 17.34 11.44
CA VAL A 34 15.48 16.99 12.21
C VAL A 34 16.31 15.91 11.52
N SER A 35 15.68 14.90 10.94
CA SER A 35 16.31 13.74 10.29
C SER A 35 15.39 13.11 9.22
N TYR A 36 14.96 11.87 9.44
CA TYR A 36 14.02 11.08 8.64
C TYR A 36 13.34 10.02 9.53
N THR A 37 12.26 9.45 9.02
CA THR A 37 11.56 8.30 9.61
C THR A 37 11.33 7.25 8.52
N CYS A 38 11.55 5.98 8.83
CA CYS A 38 11.21 4.91 7.90
C CYS A 38 9.74 4.57 7.99
N LEU A 39 9.08 4.42 6.84
CA LEU A 39 7.69 4.05 6.72
C LEU A 39 7.56 2.79 5.87
N CYS A 40 6.54 2.01 6.18
CA CYS A 40 6.21 0.79 5.48
C CYS A 40 4.85 0.90 4.80
N THR A 41 4.55 -0.07 3.95
CA THR A 41 3.23 -0.23 3.37
C THR A 41 2.24 -0.74 4.41
N VAL A 42 0.93 -0.59 4.13
CA VAL A 42 -0.13 -0.90 5.11
C VAL A 42 -0.19 -2.39 5.49
N ASP A 43 0.32 -3.26 4.63
CA ASP A 43 0.41 -4.70 4.83
C ASP A 43 1.60 -5.15 5.69
N ALA A 44 2.53 -4.24 6.03
CA ALA A 44 3.77 -4.59 6.70
C ALA A 44 4.16 -3.53 7.75
N PRO A 45 3.94 -3.74 9.06
CA PRO A 45 4.36 -2.77 10.07
C PRO A 45 5.89 -2.64 10.18
N VAL A 46 6.37 -1.47 10.61
CA VAL A 46 7.79 -1.23 10.93
C VAL A 46 8.21 -2.11 12.12
N GLN A 47 9.37 -2.74 12.03
CA GLN A 47 9.96 -3.55 13.10
C GLN A 47 10.59 -2.68 14.19
N ILE A 48 11.00 -3.32 15.29
CA ILE A 48 11.63 -2.67 16.46
C ILE A 48 12.91 -1.90 16.09
N ASP A 49 13.56 -2.25 14.99
CA ASP A 49 14.75 -1.55 14.50
C ASP A 49 14.44 -0.20 13.84
N GLU A 50 13.16 0.17 13.74
CA GLU A 50 12.63 1.41 13.15
C GLU A 50 13.03 1.61 11.67
N LYS A 51 13.46 0.55 10.98
CA LYS A 51 13.99 0.62 9.61
C LYS A 51 13.47 -0.47 8.70
N THR A 52 13.27 -1.67 9.23
CA THR A 52 12.86 -2.84 8.48
C THR A 52 11.36 -3.04 8.59
N CYS A 53 10.69 -3.37 7.48
CA CYS A 53 9.28 -3.72 7.49
C CYS A 53 9.12 -5.21 7.75
N SER A 54 8.12 -5.56 8.56
CA SER A 54 7.80 -6.96 8.87
C SER A 54 7.40 -7.72 7.61
N LYS A 55 7.84 -8.98 7.51
CA LYS A 55 7.32 -9.94 6.54
C LYS A 55 6.23 -10.84 7.12
N GLU A 56 6.03 -10.80 8.43
CA GLU A 56 4.96 -11.55 9.08
C GLU A 56 3.66 -10.75 8.94
N TRP A 57 2.67 -11.38 8.31
CA TRP A 57 1.33 -10.83 8.18
C TRP A 57 0.71 -10.65 9.56
N SER A 58 0.27 -9.43 9.87
CA SER A 58 -0.68 -9.19 10.96
C SER A 58 -2.06 -9.75 10.59
N THR A 59 -2.96 -9.89 11.55
CA THR A 59 -4.33 -10.31 11.24
C THR A 59 -4.99 -9.26 10.36
N PHE A 60 -5.62 -9.68 9.27
CA PHE A 60 -6.22 -8.78 8.28
C PHE A 60 -7.58 -9.27 7.80
N LEU A 61 -8.35 -8.36 7.23
CA LEU A 61 -9.62 -8.62 6.57
C LEU A 61 -9.58 -8.10 5.14
N ILE A 62 -9.85 -8.98 4.17
CA ILE A 62 -10.09 -8.60 2.78
C ILE A 62 -11.58 -8.67 2.51
N PHE A 63 -12.14 -7.62 1.92
CA PHE A 63 -13.56 -7.57 1.60
C PHE A 63 -13.82 -6.80 0.31
N THR A 64 -14.98 -7.07 -0.29
CA THR A 64 -15.43 -6.37 -1.51
C THR A 64 -16.44 -5.29 -1.17
N ARG A 65 -16.36 -4.18 -1.90
CA ARG A 65 -17.51 -3.31 -2.16
C ARG A 65 -17.92 -3.49 -3.61
N ARG A 66 -19.01 -2.84 -4.03
CA ARG A 66 -19.52 -2.97 -5.41
C ARG A 66 -18.45 -2.66 -6.47
N SER A 67 -17.63 -1.64 -6.24
CA SER A 67 -16.66 -1.12 -7.23
C SER A 67 -15.19 -1.34 -6.87
N ASP A 68 -14.88 -1.96 -5.73
CA ASP A 68 -13.50 -2.15 -5.28
C ASP A 68 -13.32 -3.36 -4.35
N VAL A 69 -12.08 -3.80 -4.20
CA VAL A 69 -11.64 -4.75 -3.16
C VAL A 69 -10.77 -3.99 -2.18
N ARG A 70 -10.89 -4.28 -0.89
CA ARG A 70 -10.22 -3.55 0.17
C ARG A 70 -9.55 -4.46 1.18
N TRP A 71 -8.50 -3.93 1.79
CA TRP A 71 -7.76 -4.50 2.89
C TRP A 71 -7.97 -3.67 4.15
N LEU A 72 -8.18 -4.33 5.27
CA LEU A 72 -8.20 -3.72 6.60
C LEU A 72 -7.24 -4.49 7.51
N CYS A 73 -6.30 -3.78 8.11
CA CYS A 73 -5.49 -4.31 9.19
C CYS A 73 -6.33 -4.36 10.46
N LEU A 74 -6.38 -5.50 11.14
CA LEU A 74 -7.16 -5.66 12.38
C LEU A 74 -6.35 -5.33 13.64
N ASP A 75 -5.03 -5.36 13.54
CA ASP A 75 -4.10 -5.15 14.66
C ASP A 75 -3.44 -3.76 14.65
N CYS A 76 -3.85 -2.88 13.73
CA CYS A 76 -3.30 -1.53 13.58
C CYS A 76 -4.11 -0.51 14.41
N GLU A 77 -3.45 0.54 14.92
CA GLU A 77 -4.16 1.61 15.65
C GLU A 77 -5.08 2.46 14.75
N ASP A 78 -4.77 2.52 13.44
CA ASP A 78 -5.57 3.25 12.46
C ASP A 78 -6.55 2.29 11.76
N ASP A 79 -7.85 2.49 11.97
CA ASP A 79 -8.97 1.74 11.33
C ASP A 79 -9.15 2.06 9.82
N ALA A 80 -8.08 2.43 9.12
CA ALA A 80 -8.14 2.86 7.73
C ALA A 80 -8.15 1.66 6.78
N ASP A 81 -9.18 1.57 5.92
CA ASP A 81 -9.24 0.58 4.86
C ASP A 81 -8.50 1.06 3.59
N VAL A 82 -7.68 0.18 3.02
CA VAL A 82 -6.92 0.45 1.78
C VAL A 82 -7.60 -0.20 0.60
N VAL A 83 -7.70 0.52 -0.50
CA VAL A 83 -8.24 0.01 -1.76
C VAL A 83 -7.14 -0.68 -2.56
N PHE A 84 -7.37 -1.92 -2.95
CA PHE A 84 -6.50 -2.59 -3.92
C PHE A 84 -6.58 -1.91 -5.28
N PRO A 85 -5.44 -1.70 -5.98
CA PRO A 85 -5.41 -1.02 -7.28
C PRO A 85 -5.87 -1.91 -8.44
N PHE A 86 -6.87 -2.76 -8.21
CA PHE A 86 -7.45 -3.64 -9.22
C PHE A 86 -8.29 -2.84 -10.22
N ARG A 87 -8.20 -3.21 -11.49
CA ARG A 87 -8.90 -2.54 -12.58
C ARG A 87 -10.14 -3.32 -12.98
N ASN A 88 -11.10 -2.61 -13.58
CA ASN A 88 -12.31 -3.17 -14.17
C ASN A 88 -13.22 -3.93 -13.20
N ILE A 89 -13.28 -3.50 -11.93
CA ILE A 89 -14.31 -3.97 -10.99
C ILE A 89 -15.54 -3.10 -11.14
N SER A 90 -16.69 -3.73 -11.36
CA SER A 90 -17.96 -3.06 -11.64
C SER A 90 -19.07 -3.48 -10.67
N SER A 91 -19.17 -4.77 -10.37
CA SER A 91 -20.09 -5.30 -9.37
C SER A 91 -19.54 -6.54 -8.68
N ALA A 92 -18.49 -6.36 -7.87
CA ALA A 92 -17.91 -7.45 -7.08
C ALA A 92 -18.94 -8.00 -6.07
N ALA A 93 -19.02 -9.33 -5.98
CA ALA A 93 -20.06 -9.99 -5.18
C ALA A 93 -19.53 -11.05 -4.20
N ALA A 94 -18.56 -11.86 -4.61
CA ALA A 94 -17.89 -12.83 -3.74
C ALA A 94 -16.37 -12.67 -3.84
N LEU A 95 -15.67 -13.11 -2.79
CA LEU A 95 -14.22 -13.06 -2.69
C LEU A 95 -13.68 -14.29 -1.95
N ASP A 96 -12.50 -14.75 -2.35
CA ASP A 96 -11.75 -15.79 -1.69
C ASP A 96 -10.24 -15.47 -1.74
N PHE A 97 -9.46 -16.04 -0.82
CA PHE A 97 -8.03 -15.77 -0.68
C PHE A 97 -7.23 -17.07 -0.55
N ASP A 98 -6.24 -17.24 -1.43
CA ASP A 98 -5.26 -18.31 -1.35
C ASP A 98 -4.01 -17.83 -0.61
N ALA A 99 -3.84 -18.31 0.63
CA ALA A 99 -2.73 -17.95 1.51
C ALA A 99 -1.39 -18.62 1.15
N GLU A 100 -1.38 -19.66 0.30
CA GLU A 100 -0.11 -20.27 -0.14
C GLU A 100 0.55 -19.43 -1.24
N THR A 101 -0.27 -18.76 -2.06
CA THR A 101 0.19 -17.98 -3.21
C THR A 101 -0.05 -16.47 -3.10
N ASP A 102 -0.60 -16.01 -1.98
CA ASP A 102 -1.02 -14.62 -1.74
C ASP A 102 -1.93 -14.06 -2.86
N THR A 103 -2.85 -14.90 -3.35
CA THR A 103 -3.72 -14.58 -4.48
C THR A 103 -5.15 -14.34 -4.03
N ILE A 104 -5.71 -13.19 -4.43
CA ILE A 104 -7.10 -12.80 -4.18
C ILE A 104 -7.92 -13.14 -5.42
N TYR A 105 -9.05 -13.82 -5.21
CA TYR A 105 -10.03 -14.15 -6.23
C TYR A 105 -11.32 -13.39 -5.96
N TRP A 106 -11.95 -12.84 -7.00
CA TRP A 106 -13.26 -12.19 -6.86
C TRP A 106 -14.16 -12.50 -8.04
N SER A 107 -15.47 -12.55 -7.79
CA SER A 107 -16.49 -12.62 -8.82
C SER A 107 -17.09 -11.24 -9.09
N ASP A 108 -17.29 -10.92 -10.37
CA ASP A 108 -17.97 -9.71 -10.81
C ASP A 108 -19.23 -10.09 -11.61
N ILE A 109 -20.39 -9.67 -11.09
CA ILE A 109 -21.69 -9.99 -11.70
C ILE A 109 -21.91 -9.27 -13.02
N THR A 110 -21.47 -8.01 -13.14
CA THR A 110 -21.73 -7.20 -14.33
C THR A 110 -20.82 -7.58 -15.48
N ASN A 111 -19.57 -7.94 -15.16
CA ASN A 111 -18.63 -8.42 -16.17
C ASN A 111 -18.77 -9.92 -16.49
N ASP A 112 -19.53 -10.67 -15.67
CA ASP A 112 -19.69 -12.13 -15.78
C ASP A 112 -18.33 -12.86 -15.76
N THR A 113 -17.46 -12.47 -14.83
CA THR A 113 -16.12 -13.05 -14.69
C THR A 113 -15.78 -13.42 -13.25
N ILE A 114 -14.89 -14.40 -13.12
CA ILE A 114 -14.07 -14.59 -11.92
C ILE A 114 -12.67 -14.12 -12.29
N SER A 115 -12.14 -13.15 -11.54
CA SER A 115 -10.83 -12.56 -11.76
C SER A 115 -9.94 -12.79 -10.55
N ARG A 116 -8.63 -12.67 -10.74
CA ARG A 116 -7.64 -12.85 -9.68
C ARG A 116 -6.48 -11.87 -9.81
N SER A 117 -5.80 -11.62 -8.70
CA SER A 117 -4.54 -10.89 -8.66
C SER A 117 -3.81 -11.19 -7.36
N THR A 118 -2.49 -11.05 -7.37
CA THR A 118 -1.71 -11.04 -6.13
C THR A 118 -1.98 -9.76 -5.34
N ILE A 119 -1.61 -9.73 -4.06
CA ILE A 119 -1.73 -8.53 -3.22
C ILE A 119 -1.01 -7.30 -3.80
N ASN A 120 0.08 -7.52 -4.55
CA ASN A 120 0.86 -6.47 -5.22
C ASN A 120 0.23 -6.01 -6.54
N GLY A 121 -0.93 -6.56 -6.94
CA GLY A 121 -1.60 -6.23 -8.18
C GLY A 121 -1.00 -6.88 -9.43
N SER A 122 -0.10 -7.88 -9.28
CA SER A 122 0.43 -8.64 -10.42
C SER A 122 -0.56 -9.73 -10.86
N GLN A 123 -0.50 -10.11 -12.14
CA GLN A 123 -1.35 -11.15 -12.76
C GLN A 123 -0.87 -12.57 -12.46
#